data_AF-A0A520DSH3-F1
#
_entry.id   AF-A0A520DSH3-F1
#
_cell.length_a   1.000
_cell.length_b   1.000
_cell.length_c   1.000
_cell.angle_alpha   90.00
_cell.angle_beta   90.00
_cell.angle_gamma   90.00
#
_symmetry.space_group_name_H-M   'P 1'
#
loop_
_entity.id
_entity.type
_entity.pdbx_description
1 polymer ?
#
loop_
_entity_poly.entity_id
_entity_poly.type
_entity_poly.pdbx_seq_one_letter_code
_entity_poly.pdbx_strand_id
1 'polypeptide(L)'
;MKKYFLILLCVCLISKVFAQKLPDIQSSSLSAPKGIRIDGKSTEWNDTFAADNKRTELFYSIANDNMNLYLIVKSAGSANTNKIMLGGITFTINSEGKKREKEGVSVTYPLVNRTNRNTGGRAGQQGQNRREGGGNFQNRSEQTTAQRDSIALVMRKAQLATVKEIKISGFKTIQDTLVSIYNEHGLKAVANF
;
A
#
# COMPACT_ATOMS: atom_id res chain seq x y z
N MET A 1 44.92 -6.23 34.51
CA MET A 1 44.02 -7.10 33.72
C MET A 1 42.55 -7.04 34.14
N LYS A 2 42.19 -7.11 35.44
CA LYS A 2 40.78 -7.06 35.89
C LYS A 2 40.00 -5.77 35.54
N LYS A 3 40.66 -4.60 35.48
CA LYS A 3 40.01 -3.31 35.15
C LYS A 3 39.54 -3.20 33.69
N TYR A 4 40.25 -3.82 32.75
CA TYR A 4 39.86 -3.84 31.33
C TYR A 4 38.67 -4.77 31.06
N PHE A 5 38.51 -5.82 31.87
CA PHE A 5 37.38 -6.73 31.78
C PHE A 5 36.04 -6.06 32.16
N LEU A 6 36.07 -5.15 33.16
CA LEU A 6 34.90 -4.37 33.57
C LEU A 6 34.48 -3.37 32.47
N ILE A 7 35.45 -2.75 31.78
CA ILE A 7 35.20 -1.82 30.68
C ILE A 7 34.57 -2.54 29.49
N LEU A 8 35.07 -3.75 29.15
CA LEU A 8 34.52 -4.57 28.09
C LEU A 8 33.05 -4.98 28.37
N LEU A 9 32.72 -5.31 29.63
CA LEU A 9 31.36 -5.68 30.05
C LEU A 9 30.37 -4.50 29.90
N CYS A 10 30.79 -3.27 30.22
CA CYS A 10 29.93 -2.09 30.08
C CYS A 10 29.66 -1.71 28.62
N VAL A 11 30.59 -1.97 27.69
CA VAL A 11 30.41 -1.68 26.25
C VAL A 11 29.33 -2.58 25.63
N CYS A 12 29.19 -3.83 26.08
CA CYS A 12 28.13 -4.73 25.59
C CYS A 12 26.71 -4.32 26.04
N LEU A 13 26.56 -3.63 27.16
CA LEU A 13 25.24 -3.24 27.71
C LEU A 13 24.59 -2.07 26.97
N ILE A 14 25.34 -1.33 26.15
CA ILE A 14 24.86 -0.14 25.41
C ILE A 14 24.47 -0.47 23.97
N SER A 15 24.62 -1.72 23.55
CA SER A 15 24.30 -2.16 22.20
C SER A 15 22.78 -2.23 22.04
N LYS A 16 22.18 -1.24 21.36
CA LYS A 16 20.77 -1.27 20.97
C LYS A 16 20.56 -2.44 20.01
N VAL A 17 19.93 -3.51 20.48
CA VAL A 17 19.54 -4.66 19.64
C VAL A 17 18.30 -4.27 18.84
N PHE A 18 18.48 -3.96 17.55
CA PHE A 18 17.40 -3.62 16.60
C PHE A 18 16.72 -4.86 16.00
N ALA A 19 16.37 -5.85 16.82
CA ALA A 19 15.71 -7.08 16.38
C ALA A 19 14.28 -7.24 16.94
N GLN A 20 13.70 -6.18 17.53
CA GLN A 20 12.36 -6.27 18.10
C GLN A 20 11.31 -6.36 16.99
N LYS A 21 10.54 -7.45 17.03
CA LYS A 21 9.44 -7.69 16.11
C LYS A 21 8.41 -6.57 16.19
N LEU A 22 7.99 -6.06 15.02
CA LEU A 22 6.95 -5.04 14.95
C LEU A 22 5.62 -5.56 15.51
N PRO A 23 4.84 -4.71 16.21
CA PRO A 23 3.50 -5.06 16.64
C PRO A 23 2.55 -5.19 15.44
N ASP A 24 1.44 -5.91 15.61
CA ASP A 24 0.40 -6.06 14.56
C ASP A 24 -0.39 -4.76 14.34
N ILE A 25 -0.43 -3.90 15.37
CA ILE A 25 -1.15 -2.62 15.40
C ILE A 25 -0.23 -1.54 15.98
N GLN A 26 -0.15 -0.39 15.31
CA GLN A 26 0.53 0.78 15.85
C GLN A 26 -0.21 1.29 17.09
N SER A 27 0.45 1.24 18.25
CA SER A 27 -0.15 1.57 19.55
C SER A 27 0.21 2.97 20.06
N SER A 28 1.20 3.63 19.46
CA SER A 28 1.68 4.96 19.85
C SER A 28 1.65 5.94 18.69
N SER A 29 1.37 7.21 18.99
CA SER A 29 1.48 8.30 18.02
C SER A 29 2.93 8.52 17.61
N LEU A 30 3.15 8.91 16.35
CA LEU A 30 4.46 9.25 15.81
C LEU A 30 4.45 10.67 15.25
N SER A 31 5.55 11.39 15.47
CA SER A 31 5.80 12.63 14.74
C SER A 31 6.31 12.30 13.33
N ALA A 32 5.78 13.01 12.35
CA ALA A 32 6.19 12.85 10.96
C ALA A 32 7.66 13.29 10.76
N PRO A 33 8.47 12.56 9.96
CA PRO A 33 9.78 13.03 9.54
C PRO A 33 9.75 14.43 8.90
N LYS A 34 10.86 15.17 8.97
CA LYS A 34 10.96 16.48 8.30
C LYS A 34 11.15 16.30 6.79
N GLY A 35 10.51 17.16 6.00
CA GLY A 35 10.74 17.21 4.55
C GLY A 35 10.08 16.09 3.74
N ILE A 36 8.99 15.50 4.25
CA ILE A 36 8.26 14.42 3.57
C ILE A 36 7.84 14.85 2.16
N ARG A 37 8.19 14.00 1.18
CA ARG A 37 7.71 14.06 -0.19
C ARG A 37 6.63 13.01 -0.39
N ILE A 38 5.52 13.39 -1.00
CA ILE A 38 4.45 12.43 -1.34
C ILE A 38 4.76 11.81 -2.71
N ASP A 39 5.77 10.94 -2.77
CA ASP A 39 6.22 10.28 -4.01
C ASP A 39 6.09 8.75 -3.98
N GLY A 40 5.48 8.21 -2.93
CA GLY A 40 5.27 6.77 -2.74
C GLY A 40 6.53 6.00 -2.32
N LYS A 41 7.61 6.68 -1.92
CA LYS A 41 8.82 6.05 -1.36
C LYS A 41 8.85 6.14 0.16
N SER A 42 9.65 5.28 0.78
CA SER A 42 9.87 5.17 2.22
C SER A 42 11.18 5.80 2.68
N THR A 43 11.86 6.57 1.81
CA THR A 43 13.20 7.13 2.07
C THR A 43 13.22 7.99 3.33
N GLU A 44 12.29 8.92 3.47
CA GLU A 44 12.18 9.82 4.62
C GLU A 44 11.82 9.09 5.93
N TRP A 45 11.34 7.85 5.81
CA TRP A 45 11.01 6.95 6.91
C TRP A 45 12.12 5.95 7.21
N ASN A 46 13.25 5.99 6.47
CA ASN A 46 14.36 5.04 6.56
C ASN A 46 13.91 3.58 6.46
N ASP A 47 12.90 3.29 5.61
CA ASP A 47 12.29 1.96 5.50
C ASP A 47 11.82 1.35 6.85
N THR A 48 11.56 2.20 7.84
CA THR A 48 11.12 1.79 9.18
C THR A 48 9.62 2.03 9.35
N PHE A 49 8.93 1.03 9.89
CA PHE A 49 7.48 1.06 10.06
C PHE A 49 7.10 0.88 11.53
N ALA A 50 5.93 1.37 11.91
CA ALA A 50 5.42 1.26 13.28
C ALA A 50 4.73 -0.07 13.56
N ALA A 51 4.18 -0.69 12.51
CA ALA A 51 3.44 -1.94 12.59
C ALA A 51 3.67 -2.84 11.37
N ASP A 52 3.55 -4.15 11.61
CA ASP A 52 3.55 -5.23 10.61
C ASP A 52 2.27 -6.04 10.81
N ASN A 53 1.24 -5.75 10.02
CA ASN A 53 0.00 -6.51 10.07
C ASN A 53 0.18 -7.86 9.38
N LYS A 54 0.30 -8.94 10.16
CA LYS A 54 0.65 -10.25 9.60
C LYS A 54 -0.45 -10.89 8.78
N ARG A 55 -1.71 -10.50 9.02
CA ARG A 55 -2.85 -11.03 8.27
C ARG A 55 -2.89 -10.48 6.86
N THR A 56 -2.50 -9.23 6.67
CA THR A 56 -2.51 -8.55 5.37
C THR A 56 -1.11 -8.38 4.77
N GLU A 57 -0.06 -8.76 5.51
CA GLU A 57 1.35 -8.58 5.15
C GLU A 57 1.66 -7.13 4.75
N LEU A 58 1.09 -6.19 5.52
CA LEU A 58 1.27 -4.76 5.32
C LEU A 58 2.09 -4.18 6.46
N PHE A 59 3.21 -3.58 6.10
CA PHE A 59 3.92 -2.66 6.97
C PHE A 59 3.30 -1.28 6.86
N TYR A 60 3.08 -0.61 7.97
CA TYR A 60 2.53 0.74 7.93
C TYR A 60 2.98 1.61 9.11
N SER A 61 2.89 2.91 8.90
CA SER A 61 3.01 3.94 9.92
C SER A 61 1.98 5.04 9.68
N ILE A 62 1.35 5.49 10.75
CA ILE A 62 0.56 6.72 10.81
C ILE A 62 1.37 7.72 11.63
N ALA A 63 1.61 8.91 11.09
CA ALA A 63 2.28 9.98 11.81
C ALA A 63 1.63 11.31 11.48
N ASN A 64 1.85 12.33 12.31
CA ASN A 64 1.35 13.67 12.04
C ASN A 64 2.43 14.73 12.31
N ASP A 65 2.24 15.88 11.69
CA ASP A 65 2.87 17.13 12.11
C ASP A 65 1.77 18.12 12.55
N ASN A 66 2.07 19.42 12.53
CA ASN A 66 1.12 20.47 12.93
C ASN A 66 -0.02 20.69 11.91
N MET A 67 0.15 20.25 10.66
CA MET A 67 -0.76 20.55 9.55
C MET A 67 -1.35 19.31 8.88
N ASN A 68 -0.64 18.18 8.94
CA ASN A 68 -0.90 17.02 8.11
C ASN A 68 -0.91 15.73 8.91
N LEU A 69 -1.76 14.80 8.48
CA LEU A 69 -1.73 13.40 8.87
C LEU A 69 -1.20 12.56 7.70
N TYR A 70 -0.22 11.71 7.97
CA TYR A 70 0.46 10.88 7.01
C TYR A 70 0.17 9.41 7.27
N LEU A 71 -0.09 8.67 6.19
CA LEU A 71 -0.11 7.22 6.19
C LEU A 71 0.89 6.74 5.14
N ILE A 72 1.82 5.88 5.54
CA ILE A 72 2.67 5.12 4.62
C ILE A 72 2.34 3.64 4.77
N VAL A 73 2.19 2.94 3.64
CA VAL A 73 1.92 1.50 3.60
C VAL A 73 2.86 0.83 2.60
N LYS A 74 3.46 -0.28 3.00
CA LYS A 74 4.31 -1.13 2.17
C LYS A 74 3.77 -2.57 2.22
N SER A 75 3.45 -3.11 1.05
CA SER A 75 3.03 -4.51 0.91
C SER A 75 4.25 -5.42 0.76
N ALA A 76 4.31 -6.50 1.54
CA ALA A 76 5.39 -7.48 1.47
C ALA A 76 5.18 -8.55 0.39
N GLY A 77 3.91 -8.81 0.02
CA GLY A 77 3.52 -9.95 -0.81
C GLY A 77 2.89 -9.57 -2.14
N SER A 78 3.24 -10.28 -3.22
CA SER A 78 2.69 -10.05 -4.57
C SER A 78 1.17 -10.23 -4.64
N ALA A 79 0.62 -11.16 -3.83
CA ALA A 79 -0.82 -11.39 -3.73
C ALA A 79 -1.56 -10.18 -3.14
N ASN A 80 -1.04 -9.59 -2.05
CA ASN A 80 -1.65 -8.42 -1.42
C ASN A 80 -1.44 -7.16 -2.27
N THR A 81 -0.30 -7.04 -2.93
CA THR A 81 -0.07 -5.99 -3.94
C THR A 81 -1.10 -6.04 -5.07
N ASN A 82 -1.44 -7.25 -5.56
CA ASN A 82 -2.47 -7.40 -6.58
C ASN A 82 -3.87 -7.03 -6.04
N LYS A 83 -4.20 -7.39 -4.79
CA LYS A 83 -5.46 -6.98 -4.16
C LYS A 83 -5.56 -5.46 -4.02
N ILE A 84 -4.48 -4.79 -3.62
CA ILE A 84 -4.40 -3.32 -3.54
C ILE A 84 -4.61 -2.69 -4.92
N MET A 85 -3.97 -3.21 -5.97
CA MET A 85 -4.19 -2.71 -7.34
C MET A 85 -5.61 -2.95 -7.86
N LEU A 86 -6.33 -3.89 -7.26
CA LEU A 86 -7.69 -4.22 -7.64
C LEU A 86 -8.72 -3.38 -6.85
N GLY A 87 -8.54 -3.20 -5.54
CA GLY A 87 -9.54 -2.59 -4.65
C GLY A 87 -9.11 -1.29 -3.98
N GLY A 88 -7.85 -0.90 -4.10
CA GLY A 88 -7.25 0.20 -3.34
C GLY A 88 -7.00 -0.15 -1.88
N ILE A 89 -6.43 0.80 -1.15
CA ILE A 89 -6.41 0.86 0.31
C ILE A 89 -7.36 1.97 0.72
N THR A 90 -8.31 1.67 1.59
CA THR A 90 -9.18 2.67 2.23
C THR A 90 -8.62 3.01 3.60
N PHE A 91 -8.27 4.27 3.81
CA PHE A 91 -7.93 4.83 5.11
C PHE A 91 -9.12 5.63 5.64
N THR A 92 -9.64 5.24 6.79
CA THR A 92 -10.79 5.88 7.44
C THR A 92 -10.37 6.47 8.78
N ILE A 93 -10.71 7.74 8.98
CA ILE A 93 -10.47 8.48 10.22
C ILE A 93 -11.81 8.76 10.86
N ASN A 94 -11.98 8.34 12.11
CA ASN A 94 -13.14 8.71 12.93
C ASN A 94 -12.68 9.58 14.10
N SER A 95 -12.79 10.90 13.95
CA SER A 95 -12.44 11.87 14.99
C SER A 95 -13.51 12.01 16.07
N GLU A 96 -14.74 11.54 15.81
CA GLU A 96 -15.88 11.66 16.72
C GLU A 96 -15.99 10.47 17.71
N GLY A 97 -15.04 9.52 17.67
CA GLY A 97 -15.03 8.33 18.55
C GLY A 97 -16.19 7.36 18.28
N LYS A 98 -16.90 7.53 17.17
CA LYS A 98 -18.05 6.68 16.83
C LYS A 98 -17.58 5.36 16.23
N LYS A 99 -18.29 4.27 16.54
CA LYS A 99 -17.85 2.91 16.16
C LYS A 99 -18.09 2.57 14.68
N ARG A 100 -18.81 3.40 13.92
CA ARG A 100 -19.24 3.09 12.55
C ARG A 100 -18.34 3.78 11.53
N GLU A 101 -17.83 2.99 10.58
CA GLU A 101 -16.99 3.50 9.47
C GLU A 101 -17.69 4.55 8.62
N LYS A 102 -19.03 4.43 8.44
CA LYS A 102 -19.85 5.36 7.64
C LYS A 102 -19.87 6.80 8.19
N GLU A 103 -19.47 6.98 9.43
CA GLU A 103 -19.44 8.26 10.12
C GLU A 103 -18.04 8.88 10.13
N GLY A 104 -17.04 8.15 9.61
CA GLY A 104 -15.68 8.63 9.44
C GLY A 104 -15.43 9.25 8.06
N VAL A 105 -14.36 10.01 7.97
CA VAL A 105 -13.82 10.52 6.70
C VAL A 105 -12.93 9.44 6.12
N SER A 106 -13.16 9.06 4.86
CA SER A 106 -12.41 7.98 4.21
C SER A 106 -11.75 8.45 2.91
N VAL A 107 -10.54 7.94 2.67
CA VAL A 107 -9.73 8.16 1.47
C VAL A 107 -9.33 6.79 0.92
N THR A 108 -9.58 6.54 -0.36
CA THR A 108 -9.26 5.27 -1.02
C THR A 108 -8.34 5.50 -2.22
N TYR A 109 -7.20 4.83 -2.21
CA TYR A 109 -6.21 4.90 -3.29
C TYR A 109 -5.33 3.63 -3.31
N PRO A 110 -4.86 3.14 -4.47
CA PRO A 110 -5.22 3.56 -5.82
C PRO A 110 -6.60 3.07 -6.26
N LEU A 111 -7.28 3.81 -7.14
CA LEU A 111 -8.52 3.38 -7.78
C LEU A 111 -8.27 3.13 -9.27
N VAL A 112 -8.19 1.86 -9.67
CA VAL A 112 -8.04 1.53 -11.09
C VAL A 112 -9.42 1.36 -11.73
N ASN A 113 -9.74 2.21 -12.70
CA ASN A 113 -10.94 2.09 -13.50
C ASN A 113 -10.91 0.82 -14.35
N ARG A 114 -11.80 -0.13 -14.00
CA ARG A 114 -11.92 -1.42 -14.69
C ARG A 114 -12.94 -1.40 -15.84
N THR A 115 -13.54 -0.26 -16.12
CA THR A 115 -14.60 -0.10 -17.13
C THR A 115 -14.17 -0.62 -18.51
N ASN A 116 -12.86 -0.69 -18.78
CA ASN A 116 -12.32 -1.23 -20.04
C ASN A 116 -11.84 -2.70 -19.99
N ARG A 117 -11.91 -3.41 -18.85
CA ARG A 117 -11.53 -4.84 -18.81
C ARG A 117 -12.61 -5.78 -19.35
N ASN A 118 -13.84 -5.29 -19.52
CA ASN A 118 -14.98 -6.13 -19.95
C ASN A 118 -15.39 -5.93 -21.42
N THR A 119 -14.81 -4.98 -22.15
CA THR A 119 -15.29 -4.59 -23.49
C THR A 119 -14.29 -4.89 -24.62
N GLY A 120 -13.21 -5.65 -24.36
CA GLY A 120 -12.15 -5.89 -25.34
C GLY A 120 -11.61 -7.32 -25.39
N GLY A 121 -12.40 -8.34 -25.05
CA GLY A 121 -11.97 -9.73 -25.32
C GLY A 121 -12.64 -10.89 -24.59
N ARG A 122 -13.71 -10.67 -23.80
CA ARG A 122 -14.39 -11.76 -23.06
C ARG A 122 -15.91 -11.62 -22.92
N ALA A 123 -16.57 -10.88 -23.80
CA ALA A 123 -18.03 -10.87 -23.91
C ALA A 123 -18.38 -11.08 -25.39
N GLY A 124 -18.56 -12.34 -25.77
CA GLY A 124 -18.81 -12.73 -27.16
C GLY A 124 -18.61 -14.22 -27.49
N GLN A 125 -18.22 -15.05 -26.52
CA GLN A 125 -18.17 -16.50 -26.76
C GLN A 125 -18.44 -17.29 -25.47
N GLN A 126 -19.66 -17.17 -24.96
CA GLN A 126 -20.19 -18.17 -24.05
C GLN A 126 -21.67 -18.41 -24.34
N GLY A 127 -21.89 -19.22 -25.36
CA GLY A 127 -23.17 -19.77 -25.73
C GLY A 127 -22.94 -20.71 -26.90
N GLN A 128 -22.94 -22.02 -26.63
CA GLN A 128 -22.99 -23.09 -27.64
C GLN A 128 -21.64 -23.46 -28.30
N ASN A 129 -20.80 -24.16 -27.55
CA ASN A 129 -20.05 -25.37 -27.96
C ASN A 129 -18.96 -25.69 -26.92
N ARG A 130 -19.38 -26.28 -25.79
CA ARG A 130 -18.48 -27.09 -24.95
C ARG A 130 -18.45 -28.51 -25.50
N ARG A 131 -17.81 -28.68 -26.65
CA ARG A 131 -17.33 -29.98 -27.14
C ARG A 131 -15.93 -29.75 -27.68
N GLU A 132 -14.99 -30.49 -27.09
CA GLU A 132 -13.66 -30.81 -27.59
C GLU A 132 -12.85 -29.66 -28.22
N GLY A 133 -11.88 -29.18 -27.46
CA GLY A 133 -10.89 -28.24 -27.95
C GLY A 133 -9.63 -28.29 -27.11
N GLY A 134 -8.96 -29.45 -27.11
CA GLY A 134 -7.52 -29.50 -26.83
C GLY A 134 -6.81 -28.65 -27.86
N GLY A 135 -6.54 -27.39 -27.51
CA GLY A 135 -5.91 -26.40 -28.39
C GLY A 135 -4.70 -25.79 -27.71
N ASN A 136 -3.52 -26.26 -28.10
CA ASN A 136 -2.20 -25.65 -27.92
C ASN A 136 -1.82 -25.10 -26.53
N PHE A 137 -1.50 -26.03 -25.62
CA PHE A 137 -0.59 -25.79 -24.49
C PHE A 137 0.90 -25.96 -24.87
N GLN A 138 1.23 -26.03 -26.16
CA GLN A 138 2.54 -26.51 -26.64
C GLN A 138 3.62 -25.44 -26.85
N ASN A 139 3.41 -24.19 -26.40
CA ASN A 139 4.45 -23.15 -26.47
C ASN A 139 4.33 -22.09 -25.38
N ARG A 140 4.03 -22.49 -24.15
CA ARG A 140 4.34 -21.63 -22.99
C ARG A 140 5.78 -21.94 -22.63
N SER A 141 6.74 -21.22 -23.23
CA SER A 141 8.11 -21.22 -22.74
C SER A 141 8.07 -21.07 -21.23
N GLU A 142 8.74 -21.97 -20.50
CA GLU A 142 8.74 -21.98 -19.05
C GLU A 142 9.37 -20.69 -18.53
N GLN A 143 8.55 -19.65 -18.35
CA GLN A 143 9.01 -18.39 -17.83
C GLN A 143 9.46 -18.61 -16.39
N THR A 144 10.70 -18.21 -16.09
CA THR A 144 11.25 -18.26 -14.73
C THR A 144 10.46 -17.34 -13.81
N THR A 145 10.52 -17.58 -12.49
CA THR A 145 9.87 -16.71 -11.49
C THR A 145 10.27 -15.25 -11.67
N ALA A 146 11.56 -14.97 -11.88
CA ALA A 146 12.08 -13.62 -12.09
C ALA A 146 11.51 -12.94 -13.34
N GLN A 147 11.31 -13.68 -14.44
CA GLN A 147 10.68 -13.15 -15.65
C GLN A 147 9.21 -12.81 -15.40
N ARG A 148 8.47 -13.67 -14.69
CA ARG A 148 7.07 -13.42 -14.32
C ARG A 148 6.93 -12.20 -13.43
N ASP A 149 7.82 -12.06 -12.45
CA ASP A 149 7.83 -10.92 -11.53
C ASP A 149 8.15 -9.61 -12.25
N SER A 150 9.10 -9.64 -13.20
CA SER A 150 9.45 -8.48 -14.03
C SER A 150 8.27 -8.02 -14.88
N ILE A 151 7.58 -8.95 -15.56
CA ILE A 151 6.38 -8.63 -16.36
C ILE A 151 5.26 -8.09 -15.47
N ALA A 152 5.04 -8.70 -14.30
CA ALA A 152 4.04 -8.25 -13.35
C ALA A 152 4.33 -6.83 -12.84
N LEU A 153 5.60 -6.51 -12.56
CA LEU A 153 6.03 -5.18 -12.14
C LEU A 153 5.72 -4.13 -13.20
N VAL A 154 6.09 -4.38 -14.46
CA VAL A 154 5.82 -3.46 -15.58
C VAL A 154 4.31 -3.23 -15.75
N MET A 155 3.52 -4.30 -15.70
CA MET A 155 2.06 -4.21 -15.80
C MET A 155 1.44 -3.40 -14.64
N ARG A 156 1.92 -3.58 -13.41
CA ARG A 156 1.48 -2.79 -12.25
C ARG A 156 1.82 -1.31 -12.41
N LYS A 157 3.03 -0.99 -12.89
CA LYS A 157 3.45 0.40 -13.18
C LYS A 157 2.56 1.04 -14.24
N ALA A 158 2.29 0.34 -15.34
CA ALA A 158 1.40 0.81 -16.40
C ALA A 158 -0.03 1.04 -15.87
N GLN A 159 -0.56 0.10 -15.08
CA GLN A 159 -1.88 0.23 -14.47
C GLN A 159 -1.96 1.37 -13.46
N LEU A 160 -0.91 1.59 -12.67
CA LEU A 160 -0.89 2.69 -11.69
C LEU A 160 -0.79 4.06 -12.38
N ALA A 161 -0.11 4.15 -13.52
CA ALA A 161 0.00 5.38 -14.29
C ALA A 161 -1.36 5.92 -14.77
N THR A 162 -2.37 5.05 -14.94
CA THR A 162 -3.74 5.45 -15.33
C THR A 162 -4.58 5.95 -14.14
N VAL A 163 -4.12 5.77 -12.91
CA VAL A 163 -4.83 6.21 -11.70
C VAL A 163 -4.60 7.71 -11.51
N LYS A 164 -5.65 8.50 -11.76
CA LYS A 164 -5.63 9.97 -11.63
C LYS A 164 -6.60 10.52 -10.60
N GLU A 165 -7.32 9.64 -9.92
CA GLU A 165 -8.38 10.00 -8.98
C GLU A 165 -8.15 9.31 -7.63
N ILE A 166 -8.65 9.98 -6.60
CA ILE A 166 -8.71 9.53 -5.22
C ILE A 166 -10.19 9.44 -4.88
N LYS A 167 -10.63 8.28 -4.41
CA LYS A 167 -12.01 8.13 -3.93
C LYS A 167 -12.11 8.61 -2.50
N ILE A 168 -13.11 9.44 -2.23
CA ILE A 168 -13.32 10.03 -0.91
C ILE A 168 -14.78 9.87 -0.46
N SER A 169 -14.99 9.89 0.86
CA SER A 169 -16.32 9.91 1.45
C SER A 169 -16.30 10.52 2.85
N GLY A 170 -17.43 11.08 3.28
CA GLY A 170 -17.58 11.63 4.65
C GLY A 170 -17.08 13.07 4.82
N PHE A 171 -16.48 13.68 3.79
CA PHE A 171 -16.13 15.10 3.79
C PHE A 171 -17.40 15.95 3.64
N LYS A 172 -17.67 16.86 4.59
CA LYS A 172 -18.86 17.73 4.56
C LYS A 172 -18.77 18.83 3.51
N THR A 173 -17.56 19.27 3.20
CA THR A 173 -17.28 20.41 2.31
C THR A 173 -16.94 20.00 0.88
N ILE A 174 -16.74 18.70 0.61
CA ILE A 174 -16.43 18.18 -0.72
C ILE A 174 -17.64 17.37 -1.19
N GLN A 175 -18.28 17.82 -2.27
CA GLN A 175 -19.48 17.16 -2.81
C GLN A 175 -19.13 15.93 -3.65
N ASP A 176 -17.97 15.96 -4.31
CA ASP A 176 -17.53 14.87 -5.17
C ASP A 176 -17.05 13.66 -4.37
N THR A 177 -17.32 12.48 -4.90
CA THR A 177 -16.81 11.20 -4.34
C THR A 177 -15.49 10.77 -4.96
N LEU A 178 -15.09 11.42 -6.05
CA LEU A 178 -13.82 11.23 -6.75
C LEU A 178 -13.18 12.60 -6.93
N VAL A 179 -11.94 12.73 -6.48
CA VAL A 179 -11.17 13.97 -6.64
C VAL A 179 -9.87 13.66 -7.35
N SER A 180 -9.38 14.61 -8.17
CA SER A 180 -8.10 14.48 -8.86
C SER A 180 -6.94 14.28 -7.86
N ILE A 181 -5.89 13.55 -8.24
CA ILE A 181 -4.62 13.53 -7.49
C ILE A 181 -3.93 14.91 -7.43
N TYR A 182 -4.42 15.88 -8.22
CA TYR A 182 -4.00 17.29 -8.24
C TYR A 182 -5.08 18.24 -7.65
N ASN A 183 -5.94 17.74 -6.76
CA ASN A 183 -7.01 18.52 -6.13
C ASN A 183 -6.48 19.69 -5.27
N GLU A 184 -7.38 20.64 -4.99
CA GLU A 184 -7.15 21.80 -4.13
C GLU A 184 -7.51 21.55 -2.65
N HIS A 185 -8.04 20.37 -2.31
CA HIS A 185 -8.50 20.03 -0.96
C HIS A 185 -7.39 19.55 -0.02
N GLY A 186 -6.12 19.62 -0.45
CA GLY A 186 -4.97 19.18 0.33
C GLY A 186 -4.81 17.66 0.45
N LEU A 187 -5.65 16.87 -0.22
CA LEU A 187 -5.56 15.41 -0.22
C LEU A 187 -4.50 14.95 -1.21
N LYS A 188 -3.48 14.24 -0.73
CA LYS A 188 -2.38 13.75 -1.57
C LYS A 188 -2.23 12.24 -1.39
N ALA A 189 -2.27 11.50 -2.48
CA ALA A 189 -2.07 10.05 -2.48
C ALA A 189 -1.23 9.64 -3.69
N VAL A 190 -0.18 8.86 -3.44
CA VAL A 190 0.74 8.33 -4.46
C VAL A 190 1.13 6.92 -4.04
N ALA A 191 1.30 6.04 -5.02
CA ALA A 191 1.87 4.71 -4.83
C ALA A 191 3.06 4.52 -5.77
N ASN A 192 3.91 3.55 -5.46
CA ASN A 192 5.06 3.19 -6.29
C ASN A 192 5.37 1.69 -6.16
N PHE A 193 6.14 1.16 -7.11
CA PHE A 193 6.61 -0.23 -7.17
C PHE A 193 8.11 -0.35 -7.44
#